data_AF-A0A662PPR0-F1
#
_entry.id   AF-A0A662PPR0-F1
#
_cell.length_a   1.000
_cell.length_b   1.000
_cell.length_c   1.000
_cell.angle_alpha   90.00
_cell.angle_beta   90.00
_cell.angle_gamma   90.00
#
_symmetry.space_group_name_H-M   'P 1'
#
loop_
_entity.id
_entity.type
_entity.pdbx_description
1 polymer ?
#
loop_
_entity_poly.entity_id
_entity_poly.type
_entity_poly.pdbx_seq_one_letter_code
_entity_poly.pdbx_strand_id
1 'polypeptide(L)'
;DTVDLVVVGAFHGKGRRAGTYGALLLAAYDPENDVFKTVCKCGSGFTDEDLANLPKMLEPHRIEHKHPRVISNLEADVWFEPKIVIEVIAAEITLSPIHTCAMDKIRKGSGLAIRFPRFTGNYRFDKAAEDATTEKEIVEMYHSQLKKISEV
;
A
#
# COMPACT_ATOMS: atom_id res chain seq x y z
N ASP A 1 1.50 -11.72 9.36
CA ASP A 1 2.14 -11.98 8.06
C ASP A 1 2.63 -10.67 7.47
N THR A 2 3.62 -10.71 6.58
CA THR A 2 4.07 -9.55 5.79
C THR A 2 3.50 -9.62 4.37
N VAL A 3 3.41 -8.46 3.74
CA VAL A 3 3.03 -8.30 2.33
C VAL A 3 3.98 -7.32 1.66
N ASP A 4 4.25 -7.55 0.39
CA ASP A 4 5.05 -6.67 -0.43
C ASP A 4 4.12 -5.75 -1.21
N LEU A 5 4.20 -4.44 -1.00
CA LEU A 5 3.28 -3.49 -1.60
C LEU A 5 4.02 -2.42 -2.38
N VAL A 6 3.40 -1.97 -3.47
CA VAL A 6 3.96 -0.93 -4.35
C VAL A 6 3.63 0.45 -3.79
N VAL A 7 4.63 1.33 -3.74
CA VAL A 7 4.44 2.75 -3.41
C VAL A 7 3.86 3.45 -4.63
N VAL A 8 2.65 3.99 -4.51
CA VAL A 8 1.95 4.66 -5.62
C VAL A 8 1.69 6.14 -5.36
N GLY A 9 1.79 6.59 -4.11
CA GLY A 9 1.65 7.99 -3.75
C GLY A 9 2.12 8.27 -2.33
N ALA A 10 2.07 9.54 -1.91
CA ALA A 10 2.37 9.96 -0.55
C ALA A 10 1.49 11.13 -0.09
N PHE A 11 1.40 11.27 1.23
CA PHE A 11 0.76 12.39 1.91
C PHE A 11 1.81 13.18 2.67
N HIS A 12 1.77 14.51 2.60
CA HIS A 12 2.73 15.37 3.28
C HIS A 12 2.68 15.20 4.80
N GLY A 13 3.86 15.14 5.40
CA GLY A 13 3.99 15.11 6.84
C GLY A 13 3.61 16.43 7.48
N LYS A 14 3.13 16.36 8.72
CA LYS A 14 2.79 17.53 9.55
C LYS A 14 3.65 17.52 10.81
N GLY A 15 3.83 18.69 11.43
CA GLY A 15 4.58 18.82 12.69
C GLY A 15 6.02 18.33 12.56
N ARG A 16 6.43 17.35 13.38
CA ARG A 16 7.79 16.78 13.36
C ARG A 16 8.20 16.14 12.03
N ARG A 17 7.24 15.84 11.15
CA ARG A 17 7.48 15.31 9.79
C ARG A 17 7.23 16.35 8.69
N ALA A 18 7.11 17.63 9.03
CA ALA A 18 7.00 18.69 8.04
C ALA A 18 8.23 18.68 7.12
N GLY A 19 8.02 18.78 5.80
CA GLY A 19 9.08 18.70 4.79
C GLY A 19 9.43 17.30 4.29
N THR A 20 8.78 16.25 4.82
CA THR A 20 8.87 14.87 4.28
C THR A 20 7.45 14.28 4.07
N TYR A 21 7.35 12.97 3.89
CA TYR A 21 6.10 12.25 3.77
C TYR A 21 5.61 11.75 5.15
N GLY A 22 4.36 12.05 5.46
CA GLY A 22 3.69 11.58 6.67
C GLY A 22 3.22 10.14 6.55
N ALA A 23 2.78 9.75 5.36
CA ALA A 23 2.40 8.38 5.01
C ALA A 23 2.57 8.12 3.51
N LEU A 24 2.92 6.89 3.16
CA LEU A 24 2.88 6.36 1.80
C LEU A 24 1.52 5.74 1.50
N LEU A 25 1.00 5.94 0.28
CA LEU A 25 -0.13 5.22 -0.27
C LEU A 25 0.40 3.96 -0.97
N LEU A 26 -0.08 2.79 -0.51
CA LEU A 26 0.43 1.50 -0.96
C LEU A 26 -0.66 0.70 -1.67
N ALA A 27 -0.25 -0.06 -2.69
CA ALA A 27 -1.13 -0.84 -3.55
C ALA A 27 -0.66 -2.29 -3.71
N ALA A 28 -1.63 -3.19 -3.85
CA ALA A 28 -1.44 -4.57 -4.27
C ALA A 28 -1.60 -4.66 -5.80
N TYR A 29 -0.97 -5.66 -6.42
CA TYR A 29 -1.03 -5.85 -7.86
C TYR A 29 -2.25 -6.70 -8.28
N ASP A 30 -2.96 -6.29 -9.32
CA ASP A 30 -4.03 -7.05 -9.95
C ASP A 30 -3.54 -7.53 -11.33
N PRO A 31 -3.07 -8.79 -11.43
CA PRO A 31 -2.55 -9.34 -12.69
C PRO A 31 -3.64 -9.54 -13.75
N GLU A 32 -4.92 -9.61 -13.38
CA GLU A 32 -6.00 -9.82 -14.35
C GLU A 32 -6.25 -8.57 -15.19
N ASN A 33 -6.09 -7.39 -14.59
CA ASN A 33 -6.35 -6.09 -15.22
C ASN A 33 -5.07 -5.27 -15.46
N ASP A 34 -3.91 -5.78 -15.06
CA ASP A 34 -2.61 -5.10 -15.13
C ASP A 34 -2.59 -3.73 -14.41
N VAL A 35 -3.15 -3.69 -13.20
CA VAL A 35 -3.26 -2.47 -12.39
C VAL A 35 -2.86 -2.67 -10.93
N PHE A 36 -2.54 -1.57 -10.25
CA PHE A 36 -2.22 -1.49 -8.84
C PHE A 36 -3.40 -0.88 -8.08
N LYS A 37 -3.98 -1.65 -7.16
CA LYS A 37 -5.14 -1.25 -6.37
C LYS A 37 -4.74 -0.93 -4.93
N THR A 38 -5.04 0.29 -4.49
CA THR A 38 -4.66 0.75 -3.14
C THR A 38 -5.26 -0.11 -2.05
N VAL A 39 -4.46 -0.41 -1.02
CA VAL A 39 -4.85 -1.28 0.09
C VAL A 39 -4.53 -0.68 1.47
N CYS A 40 -3.60 0.28 1.58
CA CYS A 40 -3.39 0.98 2.84
C CYS A 40 -2.64 2.30 2.70
N LYS A 41 -2.63 3.08 3.79
CA LYS A 41 -1.66 4.16 4.02
C LYS A 41 -0.70 3.73 5.11
N CYS A 42 0.60 3.75 4.84
CA CYS A 42 1.64 3.39 5.81
C CYS A 42 2.42 4.63 6.25
N GLY A 43 2.28 5.00 7.53
CA GLY A 43 3.06 6.09 8.14
C GLY A 43 3.89 5.64 9.34
N SER A 44 4.02 4.35 9.58
CA SER A 44 4.73 3.80 10.74
C SER A 44 5.78 2.77 10.33
N GLY A 45 6.80 2.57 11.16
CA GLY A 45 7.90 1.64 10.88
C GLY A 45 9.12 2.26 10.20
N PHE A 46 9.01 3.50 9.75
CA PHE A 46 10.14 4.28 9.23
C PHE A 46 10.99 4.83 10.37
N THR A 47 12.30 4.59 10.29
CA THR A 47 13.29 5.25 11.14
C THR A 47 13.47 6.72 10.72
N ASP A 48 14.14 7.54 11.53
CA ASP A 48 14.44 8.91 11.15
C ASP A 48 15.34 8.98 9.90
N GLU A 49 16.22 8.00 9.74
CA GLU A 49 17.05 7.84 8.53
C GLU A 49 16.20 7.50 7.30
N ASP A 50 15.25 6.57 7.43
CA ASP A 50 14.30 6.27 6.35
C ASP A 50 13.53 7.51 5.94
N LEU A 51 12.99 8.27 6.89
CA LEU A 51 12.20 9.48 6.61
C LEU A 51 13.02 10.58 5.94
N ALA A 52 14.33 10.65 6.18
CA ALA A 52 15.24 11.57 5.51
C ALA A 52 15.61 11.12 4.09
N ASN A 53 15.66 9.80 3.85
CA ASN A 53 16.05 9.22 2.57
C ASN A 53 14.87 8.97 1.61
N LEU A 54 13.66 8.77 2.14
CA LEU A 54 12.44 8.48 1.37
C LEU A 54 12.21 9.48 0.22
N PRO A 55 12.30 10.81 0.44
CA PRO A 55 12.11 11.78 -0.63
C PRO A 55 13.14 11.61 -1.75
N LYS A 56 14.41 11.38 -1.40
CA LYS A 56 15.48 11.20 -2.40
C LYS A 56 15.28 9.95 -3.24
N MET A 57 14.84 8.86 -2.61
CA MET A 57 14.59 7.58 -3.29
C MET A 57 13.37 7.64 -4.21
N LEU A 58 12.33 8.37 -3.83
CA LEU A 58 11.08 8.43 -4.59
C LEU A 58 11.04 9.56 -5.63
N GLU A 59 11.84 10.61 -5.49
CA GLU A 59 11.87 11.75 -6.42
C GLU A 59 12.05 11.34 -7.89
N PRO A 60 12.94 10.40 -8.26
CA PRO A 60 13.08 9.97 -9.66
C PRO A 60 11.82 9.32 -10.26
N HIS A 61 10.88 8.89 -9.41
CA HIS A 61 9.62 8.25 -9.79
C HIS A 61 8.42 9.19 -9.65
N ARG A 62 8.63 10.44 -9.24
CA ARG A 62 7.54 11.39 -9.03
C ARG A 62 6.88 11.76 -10.36
N ILE A 63 5.55 11.77 -10.34
CA ILE A 63 4.71 12.16 -11.49
C ILE A 63 3.66 13.18 -11.03
N GLU A 64 3.19 14.01 -11.98
CA GLU A 64 2.27 15.13 -11.67
C GLU A 64 0.82 14.69 -11.43
N HIS A 65 0.45 13.50 -11.91
CA HIS A 65 -0.91 12.98 -11.84
C HIS A 65 -0.90 11.51 -11.43
N LYS A 66 -2.06 10.99 -10.99
CA LYS A 66 -2.23 9.55 -10.72
C LYS A 66 -1.84 8.73 -11.96
N HIS A 67 -0.99 7.72 -11.78
CA HIS A 67 -0.56 6.84 -12.85
C HIS A 67 -1.76 6.05 -13.43
N PRO A 68 -1.86 5.82 -14.76
CA PRO A 68 -3.00 5.11 -15.36
C PRO A 68 -3.23 3.69 -14.82
N ARG A 69 -2.14 2.99 -14.48
CA ARG A 69 -2.21 1.67 -13.83
C ARG A 69 -2.58 1.74 -12.34
N VAL A 70 -2.81 2.90 -11.73
CA VAL A 70 -3.14 3.02 -10.31
C VAL A 70 -4.62 3.30 -10.12
N ILE A 71 -5.32 2.36 -9.49
CA ILE A 71 -6.73 2.49 -9.14
C ILE A 71 -6.83 2.91 -7.68
N SER A 72 -7.29 4.14 -7.44
CA SER A 72 -7.44 4.73 -6.11
C SER A 72 -8.64 5.66 -6.07
N ASN A 73 -9.42 5.57 -4.99
CA ASN A 73 -10.45 6.54 -4.62
C ASN A 73 -9.89 7.66 -3.71
N LEU A 74 -8.63 7.54 -3.28
CA LEU A 74 -7.91 8.53 -2.51
C LEU A 74 -7.09 9.40 -3.45
N GLU A 75 -7.12 10.71 -3.21
CA GLU A 75 -6.20 11.66 -3.84
C GLU A 75 -4.97 11.82 -2.96
N ALA A 76 -3.79 11.48 -3.49
CA ALA A 76 -2.52 11.67 -2.80
C ALA A 76 -2.00 13.09 -3.03
N ASP A 77 -1.21 13.62 -2.10
CA ASP A 77 -0.56 14.93 -2.29
C ASP A 77 0.56 14.84 -3.33
N VAL A 78 1.18 13.66 -3.45
CA VAL A 78 2.22 13.33 -4.42
C VAL A 78 1.94 11.97 -5.03
N TRP A 79 2.09 11.86 -6.34
CA TRP A 79 1.94 10.62 -7.10
C TRP A 79 3.30 10.09 -7.55
N PHE A 80 3.42 8.76 -7.65
CA PHE A 80 4.63 8.09 -8.13
C PHE A 80 4.30 7.07 -9.23
N GLU A 81 5.25 6.87 -10.14
CA GLU A 81 5.29 5.71 -11.02
C GLU A 81 5.38 4.43 -10.15
N PRO A 82 4.53 3.41 -10.38
CA PRO A 82 4.56 2.16 -9.62
C PRO A 82 5.86 1.39 -9.90
N LYS A 83 6.84 1.53 -9.00
CA LYS A 83 8.17 0.93 -9.19
C LYS A 83 8.81 0.45 -7.90
N ILE A 84 8.69 1.22 -6.82
CA ILE A 84 9.29 0.87 -5.54
C ILE A 84 8.34 -0.05 -4.77
N VAL A 85 8.87 -1.21 -4.36
CA VAL A 85 8.16 -2.19 -3.52
C VAL A 85 8.75 -2.17 -2.12
N ILE A 86 7.88 -2.17 -1.11
CA ILE A 86 8.27 -2.26 0.29
C ILE A 86 7.54 -3.39 1.00
N GLU A 87 8.23 -4.02 1.94
CA GLU A 87 7.61 -5.01 2.81
C GLU A 87 6.91 -4.33 3.99
N VAL A 88 5.67 -4.74 4.24
CA VAL A 88 4.80 -4.19 5.27
C VAL A 88 4.22 -5.32 6.10
N ILE A 89 4.24 -5.17 7.43
CA ILE A 89 3.49 -6.06 8.33
C ILE A 89 2.01 -5.75 8.20
N ALA A 90 1.22 -6.78 7.88
CA ALA A 90 -0.23 -6.74 7.91
C ALA A 90 -0.72 -7.32 9.24
N ALA A 91 -1.22 -6.46 10.13
CA ALA A 91 -1.77 -6.89 11.40
C ALA A 91 -3.16 -7.53 11.23
N GLU A 92 -4.00 -6.90 10.42
CA GLU A 92 -5.37 -7.34 10.14
C GLU A 92 -5.80 -6.80 8.77
N ILE A 93 -6.64 -7.55 8.05
CA ILE A 93 -7.32 -7.07 6.84
C ILE A 93 -8.81 -6.86 7.16
N THR A 94 -9.34 -5.69 6.79
CA THR A 94 -10.72 -5.30 7.05
C THR A 94 -11.41 -4.75 5.81
N LEU A 95 -12.74 -4.77 5.78
CA LEU A 95 -13.52 -4.07 4.76
C LEU A 95 -13.25 -2.56 4.82
N SER A 96 -13.09 -1.94 3.65
CA SER A 96 -12.79 -0.53 3.50
C SER A 96 -13.66 0.11 2.43
N PRO A 97 -14.31 1.25 2.71
CA PRO A 97 -15.05 1.98 1.68
C PRO A 97 -14.16 2.83 0.77
N ILE A 98 -12.89 3.04 1.16
CA ILE A 98 -11.98 4.00 0.48
C ILE A 98 -10.85 3.32 -0.30
N HIS A 99 -10.48 2.09 0.07
CA HIS A 99 -9.44 1.34 -0.62
C HIS A 99 -10.06 0.44 -1.69
N THR A 100 -9.38 0.35 -2.82
CA THR A 100 -9.88 -0.22 -4.08
C THR A 100 -9.48 -1.67 -4.28
N CYS A 101 -8.49 -2.17 -3.53
CA CYS A 101 -8.13 -3.57 -3.51
C CYS A 101 -9.36 -4.41 -3.15
N ALA A 102 -9.70 -5.40 -3.97
CA ALA A 102 -10.87 -6.26 -3.83
C ALA A 102 -12.22 -5.52 -3.74
N MET A 103 -12.32 -4.34 -4.36
CA MET A 103 -13.59 -3.60 -4.42
C MET A 103 -14.71 -4.47 -4.97
N ASP A 104 -15.85 -4.47 -4.28
CA ASP A 104 -17.06 -5.24 -4.60
C ASP A 104 -16.90 -6.78 -4.58
N LYS A 105 -15.70 -7.32 -4.31
CA LYS A 105 -15.45 -8.78 -4.32
C LYS A 105 -15.99 -9.48 -3.06
N ILE A 106 -15.95 -8.81 -1.90
CA ILE A 106 -16.42 -9.36 -0.62
C ILE A 106 -17.77 -8.80 -0.21
N ARG A 107 -17.90 -7.48 -0.28
CA ARG A 107 -19.12 -6.74 0.04
C ARG A 107 -19.27 -5.60 -0.97
N LYS A 108 -20.45 -5.50 -1.57
CA LYS A 108 -20.78 -4.39 -2.48
C LYS A 108 -20.55 -3.03 -1.78
N GLY A 109 -19.85 -2.13 -2.46
CA GLY A 109 -19.43 -0.82 -1.98
C GLY A 109 -18.23 -0.86 -1.03
N SER A 110 -17.45 -1.94 -1.00
CA SER A 110 -16.26 -2.04 -0.15
C SER A 110 -15.14 -2.83 -0.83
N GLY A 111 -13.92 -2.33 -0.70
CA GLY A 111 -12.70 -3.10 -0.88
C GLY A 111 -12.14 -3.61 0.45
N LEU A 112 -10.87 -3.97 0.45
CA LEU A 112 -10.10 -4.43 1.59
C LEU A 112 -9.01 -3.41 1.93
N ALA A 113 -8.69 -3.33 3.21
CA ALA A 113 -7.58 -2.54 3.71
C ALA A 113 -6.79 -3.24 4.79
N ILE A 114 -5.48 -3.03 4.79
CA ILE A 114 -4.58 -3.47 5.86
C ILE A 114 -4.66 -2.46 7.01
N ARG A 115 -5.02 -2.93 8.21
CA ARG A 115 -4.99 -2.14 9.44
C ARG A 115 -3.63 -2.20 10.11
N PHE A 116 -3.29 -1.07 10.73
CA PHE A 116 -2.02 -0.85 11.43
C PHE A 116 -0.78 -1.25 10.59
N PRO A 117 -0.71 -0.84 9.31
CA PRO A 117 0.44 -1.17 8.47
C PRO A 117 1.71 -0.54 9.06
N ARG A 118 2.76 -1.35 9.10
CA ARG A 118 4.09 -0.93 9.54
C ARG A 118 5.13 -1.40 8.54
N PHE A 119 5.92 -0.46 8.03
CA PHE A 119 7.10 -0.77 7.23
C PHE A 119 8.10 -1.58 8.05
N THR A 120 8.70 -2.62 7.47
CA THR A 120 9.61 -3.52 8.20
C THR A 120 11.06 -3.04 8.22
N GLY A 121 11.41 -2.03 7.41
CA GLY A 121 12.80 -1.68 7.12
C GLY A 121 13.30 -2.31 5.81
N ASN A 122 12.52 -3.18 5.17
CA ASN A 122 12.92 -3.91 3.98
C ASN A 122 12.33 -3.31 2.70
N TYR A 123 13.18 -2.61 1.94
CA TYR A 123 12.89 -2.20 0.56
C TYR A 123 13.19 -3.37 -0.38
N ARG A 124 12.20 -3.80 -1.14
CA ARG A 124 12.27 -4.99 -2.00
C ARG A 124 12.87 -4.66 -3.36
N PHE A 125 14.15 -4.26 -3.36
CA PHE A 125 14.89 -3.98 -4.60
C PHE A 125 15.08 -5.21 -5.49
N ASP A 126 14.84 -6.40 -4.94
CA ASP A 126 14.81 -7.68 -5.63
C ASP A 126 13.51 -7.94 -6.40
N LYS A 127 12.48 -7.09 -6.25
CA LYS A 127 11.16 -7.25 -6.86
C LYS A 127 10.83 -6.14 -7.83
N ALA A 128 10.24 -6.50 -8.97
CA ALA A 128 9.51 -5.55 -9.80
C ALA A 128 8.15 -5.22 -9.15
N ALA A 129 7.49 -4.15 -9.61
CA ALA A 129 6.17 -3.78 -9.10
C ALA A 129 5.13 -4.90 -9.31
N GLU A 130 5.24 -5.61 -10.44
CA GLU A 130 4.38 -6.75 -10.80
C GLU A 130 4.64 -8.01 -9.95
N ASP A 131 5.75 -8.07 -9.21
CA ASP A 131 6.07 -9.16 -8.27
C ASP A 131 5.57 -8.87 -6.83
N ALA A 132 4.87 -7.74 -6.64
CA ALA A 132 4.25 -7.38 -5.38
C ALA A 132 3.11 -8.37 -5.02
N THR A 133 2.71 -8.35 -3.75
CA THR A 133 1.55 -9.12 -3.29
C THR A 133 0.33 -8.75 -4.11
N THR A 134 -0.36 -9.79 -4.59
CA THR A 134 -1.50 -9.67 -5.50
C THR A 134 -2.80 -9.42 -4.74
N GLU A 135 -3.79 -8.82 -5.42
CA GLU A 135 -5.14 -8.65 -4.90
C GLU A 135 -5.74 -10.00 -4.45
N LYS A 136 -5.44 -11.08 -5.18
CA LYS A 136 -5.90 -12.43 -4.85
C LYS A 136 -5.32 -12.90 -3.52
N GLU A 137 -4.01 -12.73 -3.31
CA GLU A 137 -3.36 -13.08 -2.04
C GLU A 137 -3.94 -12.26 -0.87
N ILE A 138 -4.22 -10.96 -1.07
CA ILE A 138 -4.88 -10.13 -0.05
C ILE A 138 -6.26 -10.68 0.31
N VAL A 139 -7.05 -11.12 -0.67
CA VAL A 139 -8.36 -11.75 -0.44
C VAL A 139 -8.23 -13.09 0.31
N GLU A 140 -7.25 -13.91 -0.05
CA GLU A 140 -6.98 -15.18 0.61
C GLU A 140 -6.55 -14.99 2.07
N MET A 141 -5.71 -13.99 2.34
CA MET A 141 -5.32 -13.60 3.71
C MET A 141 -6.54 -13.16 4.53
N TYR A 142 -7.44 -12.36 3.95
CA TYR A 142 -8.68 -11.93 4.61
C TYR A 142 -9.56 -13.12 4.99
N HIS A 143 -9.81 -14.06 4.07
CA HIS A 143 -10.60 -15.26 4.36
C HIS A 143 -9.94 -16.16 5.42
N SER A 144 -8.62 -16.28 5.37
CA SER A 144 -7.85 -17.06 6.35
C SER A 144 -7.95 -16.47 7.76
N GLN A 145 -7.96 -15.14 7.87
CA GLN A 145 -8.19 -14.44 9.14
C GLN A 145 -9.57 -14.77 9.72
N LEU A 146 -10.64 -14.74 8.91
CA LEU A 146 -11.99 -15.03 9.37
C LEU A 146 -12.15 -16.46 9.89
N LYS A 147 -11.53 -17.44 9.21
CA LYS A 147 -11.55 -18.85 9.65
C LYS A 147 -10.91 -19.02 11.03
N LYS A 148 -9.75 -18.40 11.25
CA LYS A 148 -9.06 -18.42 12.55
C LYS A 148 -9.93 -17.82 13.67
N ILE A 149 -10.70 -16.78 13.39
CA ILE A 149 -11.60 -16.17 14.38
C ILE A 149 -12.78 -17.10 14.70
N SER A 150 -13.31 -17.84 13.72
CA SER A 150 -14.43 -18.77 13.95
C SER A 150 -14.06 -20.06 14.68
N GLU A 151 -12.77 -20.38 14.75
CA GLU A 151 -12.23 -21.59 15.41
C GLU A 151 -11.82 -21.33 16.88
N VAL A 152 -11.90 -20.08 17.34
CA VAL A 152 -11.58 -19.63 18.72
C VAL A 152 -12.87 -19.34 19.46
#